data_AF-A0A368TIY6-F1
#
_entry.id   AF-A0A368TIY6-F1
#
_cell.length_a   1.000
_cell.length_b   1.000
_cell.length_c   1.000
_cell.angle_alpha   90.00
_cell.angle_beta   90.00
_cell.angle_gamma   90.00
#
_symmetry.space_group_name_H-M   'P 1'
#
loop_
_entity.id
_entity.type
_entity.pdbx_description
1 polymer ?
#
loop_
_entity_poly.entity_id
_entity_poly.type
_entity_poly.pdbx_seq_one_letter_code
_entity_poly.pdbx_strand_id
1 'polypeptide(L)'
;MAEMTERKTLWMRYVDFRRVRDLLLLIAENNGKLRAGTLEQNGIKKKILIKDDGMPLTHSPRYHYRKVIEHLGMAANINGFYFISEDERARKLLSLAQPKEPLTEKEKEIIAEIVIDNSNCKKYFFNCFMEAPRYDLSTFREKANWIKVETRGKEGVILLNPRDHPLFYINTSELMYAIFWGVRLWSLDLGITDEIFIHYNDGRIIYPIRKRDTLLKEIIPNIMSLIKFQPKEKWTTLSMQDIVKEVALSSRIPVEEIKSTIIGLKRGFPQYIDFVPSSSSFIDLKTPFALQDRVLMKAYLQDKGGRIVSHIKIHKELYEILMKKKGDVL
;
A
#
# COMPACT_ATOMS: atom_id res chain seq x y z
N MET A 1 32.27 15.16 -29.12
CA MET A 1 32.12 15.21 -27.65
C MET A 1 30.87 14.43 -27.30
N ALA A 2 31.03 13.23 -26.77
CA ALA A 2 29.90 12.45 -26.27
C ALA A 2 29.57 12.99 -24.87
N GLU A 3 28.36 13.53 -24.69
CA GLU A 3 27.80 13.69 -23.35
C GLU A 3 27.71 12.30 -22.72
N MET A 4 28.65 11.98 -21.84
CA MET A 4 28.45 10.96 -20.83
C MET A 4 27.33 11.46 -19.91
N THR A 5 26.07 11.22 -20.30
CA THR A 5 24.96 11.24 -19.36
C THR A 5 25.26 10.20 -18.29
N GLU A 6 25.77 10.64 -17.14
CA GLU A 6 25.83 9.81 -15.93
C GLU A 6 24.46 9.15 -15.77
N ARG A 7 24.43 7.81 -15.86
CA ARG A 7 23.24 7.04 -15.49
C ARG A 7 22.99 7.30 -14.01
N LYS A 8 22.13 8.27 -13.68
CA LYS A 8 21.67 8.50 -12.32
C LYS A 8 20.97 7.23 -11.85
N THR A 9 21.65 6.47 -10.99
CA THR A 9 21.08 5.27 -10.40
C THR A 9 19.83 5.65 -9.59
N LEU A 10 18.71 4.99 -9.84
CA LEU A 10 17.47 5.22 -9.11
C LEU A 10 17.63 4.71 -7.68
N TRP A 11 17.41 5.59 -6.71
CA TRP A 11 17.70 5.35 -5.29
C TRP A 11 16.55 4.65 -4.53
N MET A 12 15.34 4.67 -5.06
CA MET A 12 14.15 4.12 -4.40
C MET A 12 14.33 2.60 -4.24
N ARG A 13 14.40 2.11 -3.00
CA ARG A 13 14.55 0.69 -2.68
C ARG A 13 13.80 0.41 -1.41
N TYR A 14 13.21 -0.77 -1.30
CA TYR A 14 12.43 -1.12 -0.12
C TYR A 14 13.25 -0.96 1.15
N VAL A 15 12.65 -0.25 2.11
CA VAL A 15 13.15 -0.01 3.46
C VAL A 15 11.96 -0.03 4.40
N ASP A 16 12.17 -0.51 5.62
CA ASP A 16 11.18 -0.42 6.69
C ASP A 16 11.20 1.00 7.26
N PHE A 17 10.13 1.76 7.06
CA PHE A 17 10.08 3.15 7.53
C PHE A 17 10.17 3.30 9.06
N ARG A 18 9.88 2.24 9.83
CA ARG A 18 10.18 2.19 11.27
C ARG A 18 11.68 2.38 11.53
N ARG A 19 12.52 1.66 10.77
CA ARG A 19 13.97 1.75 10.87
C ARG A 19 14.51 3.07 10.30
N VAL A 20 13.86 3.61 9.27
CA VAL A 20 14.15 4.97 8.77
C VAL A 20 13.92 6.01 9.89
N ARG A 21 12.77 5.95 10.56
CA ARG A 21 12.40 6.82 11.69
C ARG A 21 13.37 6.69 12.86
N ASP A 22 13.77 5.47 13.22
CA ASP A 22 14.77 5.22 14.28
C ASP A 22 16.18 5.71 13.90
N LEU A 23 16.58 5.56 12.63
CA LEU A 23 17.85 6.12 12.14
C LEU A 23 17.82 7.66 12.11
N LEU A 24 16.68 8.25 11.76
CA LEU A 24 16.51 9.70 11.75
C LEU A 24 16.66 10.28 13.16
N LEU A 25 16.11 9.62 14.18
CA LEU A 25 16.34 9.94 15.59
C LEU A 25 17.82 9.89 15.95
N LEU A 26 18.54 8.84 15.53
CA LEU A 26 19.97 8.72 15.78
C LEU A 26 20.78 9.86 15.12
N ILE A 27 20.39 10.29 13.91
CA ILE A 27 20.99 11.46 13.24
C ILE A 27 20.69 12.73 14.04
N ALA A 28 19.44 12.94 14.46
CA ALA A 28 19.03 14.13 15.20
C ALA A 28 19.78 14.27 16.54
N GLU A 29 19.93 13.17 17.30
CA GLU A 29 20.70 13.12 18.55
C GLU A 29 22.19 13.49 18.35
N ASN A 30 22.72 13.31 17.14
CA ASN A 30 24.13 13.47 16.81
C ASN A 30 24.32 14.42 15.62
N ASN A 31 23.48 15.46 15.52
CA ASN A 31 23.40 16.35 14.38
C ASN A 31 24.79 16.91 13.99
N GLY A 32 25.24 16.62 12.76
CA GLY A 32 26.54 17.03 12.24
C GLY A 32 27.77 16.23 12.72
N LYS A 33 27.58 15.17 13.51
CA LYS A 33 28.68 14.40 14.13
C LYS A 33 28.89 13.03 13.50
N LEU A 34 27.90 12.49 12.79
CA LEU A 34 27.96 11.14 12.23
C LEU A 34 28.37 11.16 10.77
N ARG A 35 29.39 10.36 10.41
CA ARG A 35 29.67 9.95 9.03
C ARG A 35 28.89 8.68 8.67
N ALA A 36 28.83 8.33 7.39
CA ALA A 36 28.10 7.17 6.90
C ALA A 36 28.43 5.86 7.64
N GLY A 37 29.72 5.51 7.73
CA GLY A 37 30.16 4.30 8.43
C GLY A 37 29.81 4.31 9.92
N THR A 38 29.98 5.46 10.58
CA THR A 38 29.66 5.63 12.01
C THR A 38 28.15 5.52 12.27
N LEU A 39 27.33 6.13 11.41
CA LEU A 39 25.87 6.02 11.47
C LEU A 39 25.43 4.56 11.34
N GLU A 40 25.99 3.82 10.38
CA GLU A 40 25.67 2.40 10.20
C GLU A 40 26.11 1.55 11.40
N GLN A 41 27.31 1.76 11.93
CA GLN A 41 27.81 1.06 13.12
C GLN A 41 26.94 1.35 14.35
N ASN A 42 26.58 2.61 14.57
CA ASN A 42 25.70 2.99 15.68
C ASN A 42 24.28 2.43 15.49
N GLY A 43 23.76 2.42 14.26
CA GLY A 43 22.48 1.79 13.93
C GLY A 43 22.46 0.28 14.20
N ILE A 44 23.57 -0.43 13.94
CA ILE A 44 23.72 -1.84 14.32
C ILE A 44 23.75 -1.99 15.84
N LYS A 45 24.59 -1.21 16.54
CA LYS A 45 24.69 -1.24 18.02
C LYS A 45 23.34 -0.97 18.70
N LYS A 46 22.54 -0.04 18.16
CA LYS A 46 21.19 0.26 18.67
C LYS A 46 20.10 -0.75 18.23
N LYS A 47 20.47 -1.82 17.52
CA LYS A 47 19.55 -2.84 16.97
C LYS A 47 18.53 -2.30 15.97
N ILE A 48 18.89 -1.24 15.24
CA ILE A 48 18.04 -0.64 14.18
C ILE A 48 18.31 -1.33 12.84
N LEU A 49 19.59 -1.54 12.51
CA LEU A 49 20.05 -2.11 11.24
C LEU A 49 20.41 -3.60 11.36
N ILE A 50 19.51 -4.36 11.98
CA ILE A 50 19.63 -5.83 12.14
C ILE A 50 18.48 -6.55 11.45
N LYS A 51 18.66 -7.83 11.16
CA LYS A 51 17.62 -8.77 10.72
C LYS A 51 16.86 -9.32 11.93
N ASP A 52 15.79 -10.07 11.65
CA ASP A 52 14.96 -10.69 12.69
C ASP A 52 15.70 -11.80 13.46
N ASP A 53 16.69 -12.42 12.83
CA ASP A 53 17.62 -13.38 13.46
C ASP A 53 18.69 -12.72 14.36
N GLY A 54 18.66 -11.39 14.50
CA GLY A 54 19.62 -10.61 15.29
C GLY A 54 20.91 -10.23 14.57
N MET A 55 21.18 -10.76 13.38
CA MET A 55 22.40 -10.47 12.63
C MET A 55 22.34 -9.09 11.96
N PRO A 56 23.47 -8.38 11.80
CA PRO A 56 23.50 -7.12 11.07
C PRO A 56 23.01 -7.25 9.62
N LEU A 57 22.37 -6.20 9.12
CA LEU A 57 22.10 -6.08 7.69
C LEU A 57 23.41 -6.02 6.89
N THR A 58 23.41 -6.58 5.68
CA THR A 58 24.55 -6.47 4.75
C THR A 58 24.78 -5.02 4.32
N HIS A 59 25.90 -4.73 3.66
CA HIS A 59 26.24 -3.34 3.28
C HIS A 59 25.17 -2.68 2.40
N SER A 60 24.70 -3.37 1.35
CA SER A 60 23.76 -2.79 0.37
C SER A 60 22.45 -2.29 1.00
N PRO A 61 21.71 -3.08 1.81
CA PRO A 61 20.54 -2.58 2.53
C PRO A 61 20.83 -1.37 3.43
N ARG A 62 21.93 -1.39 4.19
CA ARG A 62 22.32 -0.27 5.08
C ARG A 62 22.54 1.02 4.28
N TYR A 63 23.20 0.92 3.13
CA TYR A 63 23.37 2.02 2.20
C TYR A 63 22.01 2.58 1.72
N HIS A 64 21.05 1.70 1.39
CA HIS A 64 19.72 2.13 0.94
C HIS A 64 18.93 2.87 2.02
N TYR A 65 18.99 2.47 3.29
CA TYR A 65 18.37 3.25 4.37
C TYR A 65 18.87 4.70 4.41
N ARG A 66 20.19 4.91 4.30
CA ARG A 66 20.77 6.26 4.28
C ARG A 66 20.35 7.05 3.05
N LYS A 67 20.39 6.41 1.87
CA LYS A 67 19.99 7.06 0.62
C LYS A 67 18.52 7.42 0.57
N VAL A 68 17.65 6.60 1.15
CA VAL A 68 16.22 6.94 1.25
C VAL A 68 16.03 8.17 2.14
N ILE A 69 16.70 8.24 3.30
CA ILE A 69 16.66 9.42 4.19
C ILE A 69 17.15 10.68 3.45
N GLU A 70 18.28 10.58 2.75
CA GLU A 70 18.88 11.68 1.99
C GLU A 70 17.95 12.17 0.88
N HIS A 71 17.48 11.26 0.02
CA HIS A 71 16.71 11.63 -1.16
C HIS A 71 15.25 11.99 -0.86
N LEU A 72 14.68 11.54 0.26
CA LEU A 72 13.41 12.05 0.76
C LEU A 72 13.56 13.42 1.44
N GLY A 73 14.78 13.95 1.56
CA GLY A 73 15.03 15.27 2.16
C GLY A 73 14.80 15.29 3.68
N MET A 74 14.83 14.13 4.34
CA MET A 74 14.65 14.03 5.80
C MET A 74 15.95 14.37 6.55
N ALA A 75 17.10 14.12 5.93
CA ALA A 75 18.42 14.56 6.41
C ALA A 75 19.33 14.85 5.21
N ALA A 76 20.38 15.64 5.40
CA ALA A 76 21.37 15.94 4.38
C ALA A 76 22.75 15.41 4.77
N ASN A 77 23.51 14.93 3.80
CA ASN A 77 24.93 14.65 3.98
C ASN A 77 25.75 15.84 3.47
N ILE A 78 26.30 16.63 4.38
CA ILE A 78 27.10 17.83 4.08
C ILE A 78 28.53 17.55 4.50
N ASN A 79 29.47 17.63 3.55
CA ASN A 79 30.90 17.36 3.78
C ASN A 79 31.18 16.01 4.47
N GLY A 80 30.37 14.99 4.17
CA GLY A 80 30.50 13.64 4.74
C GLY A 80 29.77 13.42 6.06
N PHE A 81 29.13 14.44 6.64
CA PHE A 81 28.42 14.36 7.92
C PHE A 81 26.91 14.53 7.74
N TYR A 82 26.12 13.81 8.54
CA TYR A 82 24.65 13.87 8.47
C TYR A 82 24.08 14.98 9.36
N PHE A 83 23.19 15.78 8.78
CA PHE A 83 22.43 16.82 9.44
C PHE A 83 20.94 16.60 9.24
N ILE A 84 20.13 16.79 10.29
CA ILE A 84 18.69 16.72 10.16
C ILE A 84 18.17 17.83 9.26
N SER A 85 17.11 17.54 8.49
CA SER A 85 16.47 18.53 7.64
C SER A 85 15.74 19.59 8.45
N GLU A 86 15.67 20.79 7.89
CA GLU A 86 14.85 21.90 8.39
C GLU A 86 13.37 21.74 7.99
N ASP A 87 13.04 20.77 7.12
CA ASP A 87 11.65 20.47 6.73
C ASP A 87 10.79 20.19 7.97
N GLU A 88 9.69 20.94 8.10
CA GLU A 88 8.78 20.86 9.25
C GLU A 88 8.21 19.46 9.44
N ARG A 89 7.97 18.72 8.35
CA ARG A 89 7.46 17.34 8.41
C ARG A 89 8.48 16.40 9.03
N ALA A 90 9.77 16.54 8.69
CA ALA A 90 10.82 15.74 9.29
C ALA A 90 10.94 16.01 10.81
N ARG A 91 10.83 17.28 11.23
CA ARG A 91 10.82 17.67 12.65
C ARG A 91 9.59 17.15 13.38
N LYS A 92 8.41 17.26 12.77
CA LYS A 92 7.16 16.74 13.32
C LYS A 92 7.22 15.23 13.48
N LEU A 93 7.77 14.50 12.49
CA LEU A 93 8.00 13.06 12.59
C LEU A 93 8.87 12.72 13.80
N LEU A 94 9.98 13.42 14.00
CA LEU A 94 10.86 13.23 15.17
C LEU A 94 10.16 13.51 16.50
N SER A 95 9.29 14.52 16.56
CA SER A 95 8.54 14.85 17.79
C SER A 95 7.53 13.78 18.20
N LEU A 96 7.05 12.97 17.25
CA LEU A 96 6.10 11.88 17.45
C LEU A 96 6.77 10.51 17.60
N ALA A 97 8.06 10.43 17.29
CA ALA A 97 8.77 9.18 17.11
C ALA A 97 8.88 8.38 18.41
N GLN A 98 8.41 7.14 18.37
CA GLN A 98 8.59 6.17 19.44
C GLN A 98 9.60 5.11 18.96
N PRO A 99 10.84 5.12 19.47
CA PRO A 99 11.89 4.22 18.99
C PRO A 99 11.47 2.75 19.07
N LYS A 100 11.76 1.97 18.03
CA LYS A 100 11.49 0.51 17.93
C LYS A 100 10.01 0.09 17.91
N GLU A 101 9.09 0.98 18.26
CA GLU A 101 7.64 0.73 18.15
C GLU A 101 7.19 0.79 16.68
N PRO A 102 6.10 0.12 16.31
CA PRO A 102 5.46 0.29 15.00
C PRO A 102 5.14 1.77 14.72
N LEU A 103 5.13 2.16 13.45
CA LEU A 103 4.71 3.51 13.07
C LEU A 103 3.24 3.72 13.41
N THR A 104 2.95 4.79 14.15
CA THR A 104 1.59 5.29 14.35
C THR A 104 1.00 5.79 13.03
N GLU A 105 -0.32 5.89 12.94
CA GLU A 105 -0.98 6.41 11.74
C GLU A 105 -0.60 7.87 11.45
N LYS A 106 -0.31 8.67 12.49
CA LYS A 106 0.20 10.04 12.31
C LYS A 106 1.62 10.06 11.73
N GLU A 107 2.51 9.17 12.18
CA GLU A 107 3.85 9.05 11.59
C GLU A 107 3.76 8.60 10.13
N LYS A 108 2.91 7.61 9.81
CA LYS A 108 2.70 7.15 8.43
C LYS A 108 2.19 8.26 7.53
N GLU A 109 1.24 9.07 7.99
CA GLU A 109 0.69 10.19 7.22
C GLU A 109 1.77 11.22 6.86
N ILE A 110 2.63 11.59 7.82
CA ILE A 110 3.73 12.53 7.57
C ILE A 110 4.73 11.96 6.55
N ILE A 111 5.08 10.68 6.68
CA ILE A 111 5.99 10.02 5.73
C ILE A 111 5.33 9.93 4.35
N ALA A 112 4.02 9.65 4.29
CA ALA A 112 3.26 9.63 3.04
C ALA A 112 3.26 10.99 2.33
N GLU A 113 3.11 12.10 3.06
CA GLU A 113 3.23 13.45 2.51
C GLU A 113 4.61 13.68 1.89
N ILE A 114 5.68 13.31 2.60
CA ILE A 114 7.05 13.44 2.11
C ILE A 114 7.28 12.59 0.84
N VAL A 115 6.77 11.36 0.83
CA VAL A 115 6.91 10.43 -0.29
C VAL A 115 6.12 10.90 -1.52
N ILE A 116 4.88 11.36 -1.34
CA ILE A 116 4.06 11.94 -2.41
C ILE A 116 4.72 13.20 -2.95
N ASP A 117 5.30 14.05 -2.09
CA ASP A 117 5.89 15.30 -2.56
C ASP A 117 7.22 15.15 -3.29
N ASN A 118 7.89 14.01 -3.12
CA ASN A 118 9.17 13.74 -3.74
C ASN A 118 9.06 13.68 -5.28
N SER A 119 9.86 14.48 -5.98
CA SER A 119 9.83 14.61 -7.43
C SER A 119 10.12 13.31 -8.18
N ASN A 120 11.03 12.46 -7.67
CA ASN A 120 11.31 11.17 -8.29
C ASN A 120 10.15 10.19 -8.07
N CYS A 121 9.60 10.11 -6.86
CA CYS A 121 8.44 9.26 -6.59
C CYS A 121 7.22 9.67 -7.42
N LYS A 122 6.97 10.98 -7.57
CA LYS A 122 5.94 11.53 -8.48
C LYS A 122 6.18 11.08 -9.91
N LYS A 123 7.36 11.41 -10.46
CA LYS A 123 7.72 11.14 -11.85
C LYS A 123 7.59 9.67 -12.22
N TYR A 124 8.09 8.77 -11.37
CA TYR A 124 8.22 7.34 -11.70
C TYR A 124 7.05 6.47 -11.24
N PHE A 125 6.17 6.96 -10.38
CA PHE A 125 5.05 6.17 -9.87
C PHE A 125 3.74 6.96 -9.78
N PHE A 126 3.67 8.01 -8.97
CA PHE A 126 2.38 8.64 -8.65
C PHE A 126 1.73 9.39 -9.82
N ASN A 127 2.52 9.93 -10.76
CA ASN A 127 1.99 10.56 -11.97
C ASN A 127 1.26 9.57 -12.90
N CYS A 128 1.47 8.25 -12.71
CA CYS A 128 0.68 7.26 -13.45
C CYS A 128 -0.80 7.30 -13.04
N PHE A 129 -1.12 7.78 -11.84
CA PHE A 129 -2.49 7.78 -11.31
C PHE A 129 -3.24 9.09 -11.65
N MET A 130 -2.53 10.16 -12.03
CA MET A 130 -3.14 11.47 -12.30
C MET A 130 -2.22 12.39 -13.11
N GLU A 131 -2.80 13.24 -13.96
CA GLU A 131 -2.06 14.18 -14.82
C GLU A 131 -1.71 15.52 -14.16
N ALA A 132 -2.12 15.77 -12.91
CA ALA A 132 -1.92 17.08 -12.30
C ALA A 132 -0.41 17.39 -12.16
N PRO A 133 0.04 18.58 -12.60
CA PRO A 133 1.46 18.94 -12.60
C PRO A 133 2.04 19.10 -11.18
N ARG A 134 1.18 19.43 -10.21
CA ARG A 134 1.50 19.55 -8.79
C ARG A 134 0.30 19.10 -7.98
N TYR A 135 0.54 18.25 -6.98
CA TYR A 135 -0.47 17.75 -6.05
C TYR A 135 0.21 17.37 -4.73
N ASP A 136 -0.55 17.42 -3.65
CA ASP A 136 -0.20 16.90 -2.34
C ASP A 136 -0.89 15.54 -2.09
N LEU A 137 -0.67 14.95 -0.91
CA LEU A 137 -1.30 13.68 -0.52
C LEU A 137 -2.83 13.76 -0.53
N SER A 138 -3.41 14.86 -0.06
CA SER A 138 -4.87 15.04 -0.01
C SER A 138 -5.47 15.02 -1.41
N THR A 139 -4.90 15.82 -2.32
CA THR A 139 -5.29 15.90 -3.73
C THR A 139 -5.12 14.56 -4.43
N PHE A 140 -4.03 13.84 -4.15
CA PHE A 140 -3.81 12.50 -4.68
C PHE A 140 -4.94 11.54 -4.27
N ARG A 141 -5.28 11.48 -2.98
CA ARG A 141 -6.35 10.60 -2.49
C ARG A 141 -7.73 10.93 -3.08
N GLU A 142 -8.01 12.22 -3.26
CA GLU A 142 -9.29 12.70 -3.79
C GLU A 142 -9.42 12.47 -5.30
N LYS A 143 -8.39 12.82 -6.08
CA LYS A 143 -8.50 12.94 -7.55
C LYS A 143 -7.82 11.82 -8.32
N ALA A 144 -6.80 11.18 -7.76
CA ALA A 144 -6.05 10.15 -8.48
C ALA A 144 -6.91 8.93 -8.80
N ASN A 145 -6.67 8.32 -9.96
CA ASN A 145 -7.40 7.15 -10.41
C ASN A 145 -6.61 5.86 -10.14
N TRP A 146 -7.24 4.69 -10.23
CA TRP A 146 -6.51 3.43 -10.16
C TRP A 146 -5.67 3.19 -11.42
N ILE A 147 -4.65 2.35 -11.30
CA ILE A 147 -3.82 1.89 -12.42
C ILE A 147 -3.86 0.36 -12.54
N LYS A 148 -3.83 -0.15 -13.77
CA LYS A 148 -3.63 -1.56 -14.09
C LYS A 148 -2.15 -1.80 -14.39
N VAL A 149 -1.64 -2.91 -13.91
CA VAL A 149 -0.30 -3.41 -14.17
C VAL A 149 -0.41 -4.58 -15.13
N GLU A 150 0.19 -4.42 -16.30
CA GLU A 150 0.25 -5.46 -17.33
C GLU A 150 1.69 -5.93 -17.57
N THR A 151 1.90 -7.24 -17.56
CA THR A 151 3.19 -7.85 -17.87
C THR A 151 3.25 -8.18 -19.35
N ARG A 152 4.22 -7.64 -20.10
CA ARG A 152 4.44 -7.95 -21.53
C ARG A 152 5.62 -8.89 -21.74
N GLY A 153 5.61 -10.05 -21.07
CA GLY A 153 6.66 -11.06 -21.23
C GLY A 153 8.08 -10.49 -21.06
N LYS A 154 8.89 -10.54 -22.12
CA LYS A 154 10.28 -10.02 -22.13
C LYS A 154 10.38 -8.48 -22.24
N GLU A 155 9.29 -7.80 -22.60
CA GLU A 155 9.27 -6.34 -22.83
C GLU A 155 9.13 -5.52 -21.54
N GLY A 156 8.93 -6.19 -20.40
CA GLY A 156 8.80 -5.57 -19.09
C GLY A 156 7.35 -5.42 -18.63
N VAL A 157 7.11 -4.40 -17.82
CA VAL A 157 5.81 -4.13 -17.18
C VAL A 157 5.29 -2.76 -17.61
N ILE A 158 3.98 -2.66 -17.80
CA ILE A 158 3.30 -1.41 -18.17
C ILE A 158 2.34 -1.03 -17.04
N LEU A 159 2.38 0.25 -16.65
CA LEU A 159 1.37 0.87 -15.80
C LEU A 159 0.40 1.64 -16.68
N LEU A 160 -0.90 1.34 -16.53
CA LEU A 160 -1.99 1.88 -17.35
C LEU A 160 -3.02 2.56 -16.46
N ASN A 161 -3.30 3.84 -16.70
CA ASN A 161 -4.49 4.49 -16.14
C ASN A 161 -5.65 4.37 -17.13
N PRO A 162 -6.81 3.84 -16.69
CA PRO A 162 -7.96 3.55 -17.55
C PRO A 162 -8.72 4.79 -18.03
N ARG A 163 -8.54 5.96 -17.39
CA ARG A 163 -9.23 7.20 -17.78
C ARG A 163 -8.41 8.03 -18.75
N ASP A 164 -7.09 8.06 -18.60
CA ASP A 164 -6.24 9.09 -19.24
C ASP A 164 -5.11 8.55 -20.13
N HIS A 165 -4.96 7.23 -20.30
CA HIS A 165 -3.89 6.61 -21.10
C HIS A 165 -2.41 6.98 -20.77
N PRO A 166 -1.97 7.55 -19.61
CA PRO A 166 -0.54 7.60 -19.33
C PRO A 166 -0.01 6.16 -19.22
N LEU A 167 0.75 5.79 -20.24
CA LEU A 167 1.50 4.55 -20.33
C LEU A 167 2.88 4.80 -19.69
N PHE A 168 3.15 4.16 -18.56
CA PHE A 168 4.50 4.14 -18.02
C PHE A 168 5.14 2.77 -18.22
N TYR A 169 6.18 2.74 -19.05
CA TYR A 169 6.91 1.52 -19.39
C TYR A 169 8.06 1.28 -18.39
N ILE A 170 8.06 0.10 -17.79
CA ILE A 170 9.08 -0.38 -16.88
C ILE A 170 9.83 -1.51 -17.57
N ASN A 171 10.89 -1.14 -18.29
CA ASN A 171 11.64 -2.03 -19.17
C ASN A 171 13.10 -2.26 -18.72
N THR A 172 13.50 -1.73 -17.55
CA THR A 172 14.82 -1.94 -16.97
C THR A 172 14.72 -2.53 -15.57
N SER A 173 15.70 -3.36 -15.19
CA SER A 173 15.80 -3.91 -13.83
C SER A 173 15.85 -2.80 -12.78
N GLU A 174 16.48 -1.68 -13.10
CA GLU A 174 16.58 -0.53 -12.21
C GLU A 174 15.22 0.14 -11.95
N LEU A 175 14.40 0.36 -12.99
CA LEU A 175 13.03 0.86 -12.84
C LEU A 175 12.16 -0.15 -12.08
N MET A 176 12.32 -1.45 -12.36
CA MET A 176 11.62 -2.51 -11.63
C MET A 176 11.93 -2.44 -10.13
N TYR A 177 13.21 -2.32 -9.74
CA TYR A 177 13.59 -2.18 -8.34
C TYR A 177 13.10 -0.87 -7.71
N ALA A 178 13.18 0.24 -8.44
CA ALA A 178 12.73 1.53 -7.96
C ALA A 178 11.24 1.60 -7.68
N ILE A 179 10.44 1.09 -8.61
CA ILE A 179 8.99 1.23 -8.58
C ILE A 179 8.37 0.05 -7.82
N PHE A 180 8.54 -1.18 -8.30
CA PHE A 180 7.85 -2.35 -7.73
C PHE A 180 8.41 -2.79 -6.39
N TRP A 181 9.72 -2.69 -6.21
CA TRP A 181 10.44 -3.04 -4.98
C TRP A 181 10.86 -1.81 -4.17
N GLY A 182 10.26 -0.65 -4.43
CA GLY A 182 10.53 0.60 -3.72
C GLY A 182 9.22 1.34 -3.46
N VAL A 183 8.92 2.33 -4.31
CA VAL A 183 7.81 3.27 -4.09
C VAL A 183 6.45 2.59 -3.97
N ARG A 184 6.18 1.53 -4.74
CA ARG A 184 4.94 0.75 -4.60
C ARG A 184 4.79 0.16 -3.20
N LEU A 185 5.83 -0.52 -2.69
CA LEU A 185 5.77 -1.16 -1.37
C LEU A 185 5.63 -0.12 -0.26
N TRP A 186 6.37 0.99 -0.35
CA TRP A 186 6.19 2.13 0.53
C TRP A 186 4.76 2.65 0.53
N SER A 187 4.15 2.79 -0.65
CA SER A 187 2.78 3.28 -0.80
C SER A 187 1.75 2.35 -0.16
N LEU A 188 1.99 1.04 -0.19
CA LEU A 188 1.16 0.05 0.52
C LEU A 188 1.33 0.17 2.04
N ASP A 189 2.57 0.19 2.54
CA ASP A 189 2.86 0.21 3.97
C ASP A 189 2.40 1.51 4.67
N LEU A 190 2.46 2.62 3.93
CA LEU A 190 2.04 3.95 4.39
C LEU A 190 0.53 4.20 4.21
N GLY A 191 -0.22 3.27 3.60
CA GLY A 191 -1.65 3.45 3.35
C GLY A 191 -1.97 4.57 2.35
N ILE A 192 -1.08 4.78 1.38
CA ILE A 192 -1.30 5.71 0.25
C ILE A 192 -2.14 5.01 -0.83
N THR A 193 -1.80 3.76 -1.10
CA THR A 193 -2.46 2.90 -2.09
C THR A 193 -2.74 1.54 -1.48
N ASP A 194 -3.71 0.81 -2.03
CA ASP A 194 -3.83 -0.64 -1.86
C ASP A 194 -3.77 -1.30 -3.25
N GLU A 195 -3.72 -2.63 -3.26
CA GLU A 195 -3.69 -3.39 -4.50
C GLU A 195 -4.55 -4.66 -4.41
N ILE A 196 -5.16 -4.99 -5.54
CA ILE A 196 -5.97 -6.19 -5.74
C ILE A 196 -5.47 -6.95 -6.95
N PHE A 197 -5.58 -8.27 -6.88
CA PHE A 197 -5.34 -9.17 -7.99
C PHE A 197 -6.47 -10.19 -8.00
N ILE A 198 -7.30 -10.15 -9.05
CA ILE A 198 -8.56 -10.91 -9.09
C ILE A 198 -8.43 -12.08 -10.06
N HIS A 199 -8.07 -11.78 -11.31
CA HIS A 199 -7.87 -12.76 -12.35
C HIS A 199 -6.61 -12.40 -13.16
N TYR A 200 -6.00 -13.41 -13.80
CA TYR A 200 -4.85 -13.19 -14.68
C TYR A 200 -5.15 -12.19 -15.80
N ASN A 201 -6.36 -12.24 -16.38
CA ASN A 201 -6.77 -11.35 -17.47
C ASN A 201 -6.96 -9.89 -17.01
N ASP A 202 -7.40 -9.70 -15.76
CA ASP A 202 -7.58 -8.38 -15.15
C ASP A 202 -6.25 -7.80 -14.64
N GLY A 203 -5.23 -8.64 -14.51
CA GLY A 203 -3.92 -8.24 -14.00
C GLY A 203 -3.99 -7.72 -12.57
N ARG A 204 -2.92 -7.01 -12.17
CA ARG A 204 -2.86 -6.36 -10.87
C ARG A 204 -3.40 -4.95 -10.99
N ILE A 205 -4.28 -4.55 -10.08
CA ILE A 205 -4.80 -3.19 -9.99
C ILE A 205 -4.27 -2.55 -8.71
N ILE A 206 -3.71 -1.35 -8.83
CA ILE A 206 -3.24 -0.54 -7.70
C ILE A 206 -4.12 0.71 -7.65
N TYR A 207 -4.68 1.05 -6.50
CA TYR A 207 -5.62 2.16 -6.37
C TYR A 207 -5.29 3.04 -5.17
N PRO A 208 -5.52 4.36 -5.26
CA PRO A 208 -5.30 5.27 -4.14
C PRO A 208 -6.36 5.02 -3.05
N ILE A 209 -5.95 5.14 -1.79
CA ILE A 209 -6.83 4.98 -0.62
C ILE A 209 -7.34 6.35 -0.17
N ARG A 210 -8.65 6.51 0.06
CA ARG A 210 -9.23 7.72 0.67
C ARG A 210 -8.97 7.79 2.18
N LYS A 211 -9.08 8.99 2.76
CA LYS A 211 -8.88 9.17 4.20
C LYS A 211 -9.98 8.44 5.00
N ARG A 212 -9.58 7.68 6.03
CA ARG A 212 -10.43 6.70 6.75
C ARG A 212 -11.69 7.26 7.39
N ASP A 213 -11.69 8.53 7.79
CA ASP A 213 -12.71 9.09 8.69
C ASP A 213 -14.13 9.12 8.10
N THR A 214 -14.31 8.80 6.81
CA THR A 214 -15.59 8.85 6.09
C THR A 214 -16.08 7.52 5.52
N LEU A 215 -15.33 6.41 5.69
CA LEU A 215 -15.43 5.27 4.76
C LEU A 215 -16.35 4.12 5.20
N LEU A 216 -16.51 3.84 6.50
CA LEU A 216 -17.27 2.67 6.97
C LEU A 216 -18.76 2.74 6.61
N LYS A 217 -19.33 3.95 6.54
CA LYS A 217 -20.73 4.17 6.12
C LYS A 217 -20.97 3.85 4.64
N GLU A 218 -19.91 3.79 3.81
CA GLU A 218 -20.01 3.56 2.36
C GLU A 218 -19.91 2.06 1.99
N ILE A 219 -19.22 1.24 2.79
CA ILE A 219 -18.96 -0.17 2.47
C ILE A 219 -20.26 -0.97 2.36
N ILE A 220 -21.14 -0.88 3.37
CA ILE A 220 -22.38 -1.66 3.40
C ILE A 220 -23.30 -1.31 2.21
N PRO A 221 -23.62 -0.03 1.95
CA PRO A 221 -24.40 0.33 0.77
C PRO A 221 -23.83 -0.20 -0.55
N ASN A 222 -22.51 -0.15 -0.73
CA ASN A 222 -21.88 -0.65 -1.95
C ASN A 222 -21.98 -2.19 -2.05
N ILE A 223 -21.76 -2.94 -0.98
CA ILE A 223 -22.01 -4.39 -0.97
C ILE A 223 -23.48 -4.69 -1.32
N MET A 224 -24.42 -3.95 -0.73
CA MET A 224 -25.85 -4.16 -1.00
C MET A 224 -26.21 -3.85 -2.45
N SER A 225 -25.55 -2.89 -3.10
CA SER A 225 -25.79 -2.57 -4.52
C SER A 225 -25.43 -3.70 -5.48
N LEU A 226 -24.54 -4.62 -5.06
CA LEU A 226 -24.15 -5.79 -5.84
C LEU A 226 -25.18 -6.93 -5.75
N ILE A 227 -26.08 -6.88 -4.76
CA ILE A 227 -27.04 -7.94 -4.50
C ILE A 227 -28.17 -7.89 -5.52
N LYS A 228 -28.35 -9.00 -6.24
CA LYS A 228 -29.50 -9.26 -7.11
C LYS A 228 -30.16 -10.56 -6.67
N PHE A 229 -31.41 -10.48 -6.24
CA PHE A 229 -32.21 -11.67 -5.88
C PHE A 229 -32.99 -12.14 -7.10
N GLN A 230 -32.88 -13.43 -7.41
CA GLN A 230 -33.75 -14.05 -8.41
C GLN A 230 -35.18 -14.17 -7.87
N PRO A 231 -36.21 -14.16 -8.74
CA PRO A 231 -37.58 -14.38 -8.32
C PRO A 231 -37.70 -15.70 -7.55
N LYS A 232 -38.27 -15.64 -6.33
CA LYS A 232 -38.48 -16.76 -5.38
C LYS A 232 -37.24 -17.22 -4.59
N GLU A 233 -36.04 -16.69 -4.86
CA GLU A 233 -34.87 -17.01 -4.04
C GLU A 233 -34.77 -16.12 -2.79
N LYS A 234 -34.46 -16.75 -1.66
CA LYS A 234 -34.25 -16.05 -0.38
C LYS A 234 -32.78 -15.74 -0.10
N TRP A 235 -31.87 -16.42 -0.79
CA TRP A 235 -30.44 -16.27 -0.63
C TRP A 235 -29.83 -15.86 -1.96
N THR A 236 -28.91 -14.91 -1.94
CA THR A 236 -28.02 -14.63 -3.07
C THR A 236 -26.60 -15.06 -2.71
N THR A 237 -25.79 -15.40 -3.69
CA THR A 237 -24.36 -15.73 -3.50
C THR A 237 -23.52 -14.70 -4.24
N LEU A 238 -22.56 -14.10 -3.55
CA LEU A 238 -21.64 -13.12 -4.11
C LEU A 238 -20.20 -13.62 -3.98
N SER A 239 -19.40 -13.43 -5.03
CA SER A 239 -17.95 -13.65 -4.98
C SER A 239 -17.29 -12.60 -4.09
N MET A 240 -16.39 -13.04 -3.22
CA MET A 240 -15.54 -12.14 -2.43
C MET A 240 -14.66 -11.27 -3.32
N GLN A 241 -14.22 -11.80 -4.45
CA GLN A 241 -13.35 -11.09 -5.38
C GLN A 241 -14.11 -9.94 -6.04
N ASP A 242 -15.36 -10.18 -6.45
CA ASP A 242 -16.23 -9.14 -7.04
C ASP A 242 -16.56 -8.07 -6.01
N ILE A 243 -16.90 -8.48 -4.77
CA ILE A 243 -17.13 -7.53 -3.67
C ILE A 243 -15.90 -6.66 -3.44
N VAL A 244 -14.72 -7.27 -3.31
CA VAL A 244 -13.48 -6.55 -3.10
C VAL A 244 -13.21 -5.61 -4.28
N LYS A 245 -13.34 -6.06 -5.54
CA LYS A 245 -13.15 -5.23 -6.74
C LYS A 245 -14.02 -3.98 -6.72
N GLU A 246 -15.33 -4.20 -6.64
CA GLU A 246 -16.31 -3.16 -6.86
C GLU A 246 -16.27 -2.16 -5.71
N VAL A 247 -16.21 -2.63 -4.46
CA VAL A 247 -16.16 -1.74 -3.29
C VAL A 247 -14.82 -1.02 -3.20
N ALA A 248 -13.69 -1.71 -3.41
CA ALA A 248 -12.36 -1.09 -3.34
C ALA A 248 -12.18 0.00 -4.39
N LEU A 249 -12.58 -0.25 -5.64
CA LEU A 249 -12.36 0.71 -6.74
C LEU A 249 -13.34 1.88 -6.70
N SER A 250 -14.62 1.63 -6.36
CA SER A 250 -15.64 2.69 -6.28
C SER A 250 -15.41 3.61 -5.08
N SER A 251 -15.08 3.03 -3.92
CA SER A 251 -15.02 3.74 -2.65
C SER A 251 -13.59 4.11 -2.24
N ARG A 252 -12.58 3.53 -2.90
CA ARG A 252 -11.15 3.71 -2.59
C ARG A 252 -10.83 3.36 -1.13
N ILE A 253 -11.41 2.26 -0.67
CA ILE A 253 -11.31 1.74 0.71
C ILE A 253 -10.27 0.61 0.74
N PRO A 254 -9.44 0.50 1.79
CA PRO A 254 -8.52 -0.61 1.95
C PRO A 254 -9.25 -1.96 1.96
N VAL A 255 -8.66 -2.98 1.34
CA VAL A 255 -9.26 -4.32 1.25
C VAL A 255 -9.54 -4.90 2.64
N GLU A 256 -8.66 -4.63 3.61
CA GLU A 256 -8.81 -5.13 4.98
C GLU A 256 -10.04 -4.54 5.70
N GLU A 257 -10.42 -3.30 5.40
CA GLU A 257 -11.61 -2.67 5.98
C GLU A 257 -12.89 -3.29 5.40
N ILE A 258 -12.90 -3.63 4.11
CA ILE A 258 -13.99 -4.35 3.45
C ILE A 258 -14.18 -5.72 4.12
N LYS A 259 -13.09 -6.47 4.31
CA LYS A 259 -13.10 -7.78 4.97
C LYS A 259 -13.57 -7.69 6.41
N SER A 260 -13.04 -6.74 7.17
CA SER A 260 -13.41 -6.51 8.57
C SER A 260 -14.89 -6.18 8.70
N THR A 261 -15.43 -5.40 7.76
CA THR A 261 -16.87 -5.08 7.71
C THR A 261 -17.72 -6.32 7.44
N ILE A 262 -17.33 -7.18 6.49
CA ILE A 262 -18.05 -8.43 6.19
C ILE A 262 -18.02 -9.39 7.39
N ILE A 263 -16.87 -9.51 8.07
CA ILE A 263 -16.76 -10.28 9.32
C ILE A 263 -17.68 -9.68 10.39
N GLY A 264 -17.69 -8.35 10.54
CA GLY A 264 -18.58 -7.64 11.46
C GLY A 264 -20.05 -7.92 11.17
N LEU A 265 -20.46 -7.87 9.90
CA LEU A 265 -21.82 -8.21 9.46
C LEU A 265 -22.19 -9.66 9.82
N LYS A 266 -21.33 -10.65 9.54
CA LYS A 266 -21.60 -12.05 9.91
C LYS A 266 -21.71 -12.23 11.43
N ARG A 267 -20.94 -11.47 12.22
CA ARG A 267 -21.06 -11.51 13.69
C ARG A 267 -22.37 -10.90 14.19
N GLY A 268 -22.81 -9.79 13.60
CA GLY A 268 -24.06 -9.12 13.96
C GLY A 268 -25.32 -9.83 13.48
N PHE A 269 -25.23 -10.54 12.35
CA PHE A 269 -26.35 -11.20 11.69
C PHE A 269 -26.00 -12.65 11.27
N PRO A 270 -25.65 -13.53 12.22
CA PRO A 270 -25.12 -14.86 11.92
C PRO A 270 -26.10 -15.75 11.15
N GLN A 271 -27.41 -15.55 11.29
CA GLN A 271 -28.46 -16.30 10.62
C GLN A 271 -28.73 -15.85 9.18
N TYR A 272 -28.20 -14.68 8.76
CA TYR A 272 -28.50 -14.08 7.46
C TYR A 272 -27.31 -13.97 6.52
N ILE A 273 -26.12 -14.35 6.97
CA ILE A 273 -24.92 -14.39 6.14
C ILE A 273 -24.30 -15.75 6.32
N ASP A 274 -23.91 -16.41 5.23
CA ASP A 274 -23.08 -17.62 5.32
C ASP A 274 -21.80 -17.47 4.52
N PHE A 275 -20.71 -17.97 5.09
CA PHE A 275 -19.42 -18.01 4.41
C PHE A 275 -19.30 -19.35 3.72
N VAL A 276 -19.03 -19.32 2.41
CA VAL A 276 -18.79 -20.51 1.61
C VAL A 276 -17.27 -20.70 1.55
N PRO A 277 -16.71 -21.63 2.34
CA PRO A 277 -15.29 -21.90 2.29
C PRO A 277 -14.92 -22.50 0.93
N SER A 278 -13.69 -22.29 0.52
CA SER A 278 -13.09 -22.95 -0.63
C SER A 278 -11.81 -23.63 -0.22
N SER A 279 -11.51 -24.74 -0.90
CA SER A 279 -10.22 -25.38 -0.72
C SER A 279 -9.11 -24.42 -1.16
N SER A 280 -8.05 -24.32 -0.37
CA SER A 280 -6.84 -23.61 -0.76
C SER A 280 -6.27 -24.17 -2.07
N SER A 281 -6.44 -25.46 -2.35
CA SER A 281 -6.00 -26.10 -3.59
C SER A 281 -6.68 -25.57 -4.87
N PHE A 282 -7.89 -25.00 -4.77
CA PHE A 282 -8.59 -24.36 -5.90
C PHE A 282 -8.14 -22.91 -6.12
N ILE A 283 -7.56 -22.31 -5.08
CA ILE A 283 -7.06 -20.93 -5.06
C ILE A 283 -5.54 -20.92 -5.36
N ASP A 284 -4.88 -22.07 -5.18
CA ASP A 284 -3.49 -22.41 -5.55
C ASP A 284 -3.29 -22.41 -7.07
N LEU A 285 -3.50 -21.26 -7.71
CA LEU A 285 -2.57 -20.84 -8.75
C LEU A 285 -1.26 -20.53 -8.06
N LYS A 286 -0.52 -21.59 -7.68
CA LYS A 286 0.85 -21.46 -7.17
C LYS A 286 1.67 -20.88 -8.30
N THR A 287 1.79 -19.56 -8.32
CA THR A 287 2.82 -18.94 -9.11
C THR A 287 4.16 -19.35 -8.50
N PRO A 288 5.25 -19.41 -9.28
CA PRO A 288 6.59 -19.60 -8.71
C PRO A 288 7.03 -18.41 -7.81
N PHE A 289 6.13 -17.47 -7.51
CA PHE A 289 6.40 -16.23 -6.79
C PHE A 289 5.46 -16.13 -5.57
N ALA A 290 5.87 -16.66 -4.42
CA ALA A 290 5.08 -16.62 -3.17
C ALA A 290 4.57 -15.21 -2.75
N LEU A 291 5.25 -14.15 -3.22
CA LEU A 291 4.84 -12.76 -3.03
C LEU A 291 3.65 -12.34 -3.92
N GLN A 292 3.48 -12.93 -5.11
CA GLN A 292 2.30 -12.74 -5.96
C GLN A 292 1.09 -13.47 -5.37
N ASP A 293 1.30 -14.67 -4.81
CA ASP A 293 0.23 -15.44 -4.16
C ASP A 293 -0.37 -14.67 -2.98
N ARG A 294 0.44 -13.95 -2.19
CA ARG A 294 -0.07 -13.07 -1.11
C ARG A 294 -1.01 -11.98 -1.60
N VAL A 295 -0.74 -11.40 -2.77
CA VAL A 295 -1.58 -10.35 -3.35
C VAL A 295 -2.86 -10.94 -3.94
N LEU A 296 -2.79 -12.12 -4.56
CA LEU A 296 -3.98 -12.88 -4.96
C LEU A 296 -4.85 -13.20 -3.74
N MET A 297 -4.25 -13.65 -2.63
CA MET A 297 -4.97 -13.97 -1.40
C MET A 297 -5.65 -12.74 -0.77
N LYS A 298 -5.20 -11.52 -1.07
CA LYS A 298 -5.89 -10.31 -0.59
C LYS A 298 -7.32 -10.22 -1.10
N ALA A 299 -7.66 -10.76 -2.27
CA ALA A 299 -9.04 -10.73 -2.77
C ALA A 299 -9.99 -11.72 -2.05
N TYR A 300 -9.46 -12.62 -1.22
CA TYR A 300 -10.22 -13.61 -0.48
C TYR A 300 -10.33 -13.27 1.00
N LEU A 301 -11.40 -13.71 1.64
CA LEU A 301 -11.58 -13.57 3.08
C LEU A 301 -11.01 -14.81 3.80
N GLN A 302 -10.42 -14.64 4.98
CA GLN A 302 -10.07 -15.75 5.85
C GLN A 302 -10.99 -15.74 7.07
N ASP A 303 -11.62 -16.88 7.38
CA ASP A 303 -12.48 -17.00 8.55
C ASP A 303 -11.67 -17.25 9.85
N LYS A 304 -12.36 -17.29 11.00
CA LYS A 304 -11.71 -17.53 12.30
C LYS A 304 -11.00 -18.89 12.41
N GLY A 305 -11.39 -19.87 11.59
CA GLY A 305 -10.75 -21.20 11.53
C GLY A 305 -9.60 -21.26 10.53
N GLY A 306 -9.20 -20.12 9.95
CA GLY A 306 -8.14 -20.06 8.95
C GLY A 306 -8.57 -20.51 7.55
N ARG A 307 -9.86 -20.81 7.34
CA ARG A 307 -10.37 -21.27 6.03
C ARG A 307 -10.53 -20.10 5.09
N ILE A 308 -10.20 -20.32 3.83
CA ILE A 308 -10.36 -19.30 2.79
C ILE A 308 -11.83 -19.30 2.33
N VAL A 309 -12.43 -18.12 2.32
CA VAL A 309 -13.82 -17.87 1.91
C VAL A 309 -13.77 -17.16 0.56
N SER A 310 -14.31 -17.84 -0.46
CA SER A 310 -14.40 -17.30 -1.82
C SER A 310 -15.74 -16.65 -2.12
N HIS A 311 -16.80 -17.07 -1.44
CA HIS A 311 -18.14 -16.51 -1.63
C HIS A 311 -18.84 -16.28 -0.29
N ILE A 312 -19.74 -15.31 -0.29
CA ILE A 312 -20.68 -15.08 0.81
C ILE A 312 -22.10 -15.26 0.30
N LYS A 313 -22.94 -15.91 1.10
CA LYS A 313 -24.38 -15.96 0.90
C LYS A 313 -25.03 -14.92 1.78
N ILE A 314 -25.98 -14.15 1.22
CA ILE A 314 -26.72 -13.12 1.95
C ILE A 314 -28.21 -13.40 1.81
N HIS A 315 -28.91 -13.44 2.95
CA HIS A 315 -30.35 -13.62 3.01
C HIS A 315 -31.08 -12.31 2.70
N LYS A 316 -32.22 -12.43 2.02
CA LYS A 316 -33.06 -11.30 1.59
C LYS A 316 -33.51 -10.42 2.75
N GLU A 317 -33.83 -11.01 3.90
CA GLU A 317 -34.26 -10.24 5.08
C GLU A 317 -33.18 -9.29 5.59
N LEU A 318 -31.89 -9.68 5.53
CA LEU A 318 -30.81 -8.77 5.92
C LEU A 318 -30.70 -7.58 4.96
N TYR A 319 -30.83 -7.83 3.66
CA TYR A 319 -30.88 -6.76 2.66
C TYR A 319 -32.02 -5.79 2.97
N GLU A 320 -33.21 -6.30 3.27
CA GLU A 320 -34.37 -5.46 3.63
C GLU A 320 -34.15 -4.69 4.94
N ILE A 321 -33.56 -5.31 5.97
CA ILE A 321 -33.22 -4.64 7.24
C ILE A 321 -32.25 -3.48 7.00
N LEU A 322 -31.19 -3.73 6.24
CA LEU A 322 -30.14 -2.73 5.99
C LEU A 322 -30.60 -1.62 5.04
N MET A 323 -31.49 -1.92 4.08
CA MET A 323 -32.04 -0.92 3.16
C MET A 323 -33.19 -0.11 3.77
N LYS A 324 -33.99 -0.67 4.69
CA LYS A 324 -35.04 0.08 5.41
C LYS A 324 -34.44 1.11 6.38
N LYS A 325 -33.30 0.79 7.03
CA LYS A 325 -32.54 1.74 7.85
C LYS A 325 -31.96 2.93 7.07
N LYS A 326 -32.00 2.92 5.74
CA LYS A 326 -31.61 4.08 4.91
C LYS A 326 -32.66 5.20 4.93
N GLY A 327 -33.89 4.92 5.39
CA GLY A 327 -34.97 5.90 5.56
C GLY A 327 -34.91 6.66 6.90
N ASP A 328 -34.32 6.07 7.93
CA ASP A 328 -34.11 6.67 9.25
C ASP A 328 -32.61 6.81 9.52
N VAL A 329 -32.09 7.97 9.10
CA VAL A 329 -30.79 8.60 9.41
C VAL A 329 -29.76 7.78 10.23
N LEU A 330 -28.59 7.54 9.63
CA LEU A 330 -27.34 7.06 10.24
C LEU A 330 -26.31 8.18 10.42
#